data_AF-A0A183IUN7-F1
#
_entry.id   AF-A0A183IUN7-F1
#
_cell.length_a   1.000
_cell.length_b   1.000
_cell.length_c   1.000
_cell.angle_alpha   90.00
_cell.angle_beta   90.00
_cell.angle_gamma   90.00
#
_symmetry.space_group_name_H-M   'P 1'
#
loop_
_entity.id
_entity.type
_entity.pdbx_description
1 polymer ?
#
loop_
_entity_poly.entity_id
_entity_poly.type
_entity_poly.pdbx_seq_one_letter_code
_entity_poly.pdbx_strand_id
1 'polypeptide(L)'
;LNSFHSNKKIFSDKQDYWTYNGSLTTPPCCECVIWTVFCHPLKVSTSQMNVLRSLLSMPIERIDSSHPQLVNNFRPTQSLNGRIVRRSFR
;
A
#
# COMPACT_ATOMS: atom_id res chain seq x y z
N LEU A 1 17.55 12.85 -17.21
CA LEU A 1 16.24 12.72 -16.53
C LEU A 1 15.51 11.55 -17.17
N ASN A 2 15.62 10.37 -16.57
CA ASN A 2 15.04 9.15 -17.15
C ASN A 2 13.52 9.22 -17.02
N SER A 3 12.86 9.38 -18.16
CA SER A 3 11.40 9.34 -18.29
C SER A 3 10.90 7.96 -17.86
N PHE A 4 10.04 7.92 -16.83
CA PHE A 4 9.25 6.73 -16.51
C PHE A 4 8.29 6.45 -17.67
N HIS A 5 8.51 5.36 -18.39
CA HIS A 5 7.56 4.90 -19.41
C HIS A 5 6.31 4.37 -18.72
N SER A 6 5.30 5.22 -18.56
CA SER A 6 4.02 4.90 -17.91
C SER A 6 3.12 3.94 -18.70
N ASN A 7 3.63 3.31 -19.76
CA ASN A 7 2.85 2.47 -20.69
C ASN A 7 2.87 0.97 -20.38
N LYS A 8 3.52 0.54 -19.30
CA LYS A 8 3.44 -0.86 -18.88
C LYS A 8 2.20 -1.02 -18.01
N LYS A 9 1.15 -1.62 -18.57
CA LYS A 9 -0.04 -2.02 -17.81
C LYS A 9 0.44 -3.00 -16.73
N ILE A 10 0.51 -2.53 -15.49
CA ILE A 10 0.96 -3.31 -14.32
C ILE A 10 -0.01 -4.46 -14.02
N PHE A 11 -1.21 -4.37 -14.60
CA PHE A 11 -2.41 -5.05 -14.20
C PHE A 11 -3.13 -5.55 -15.47
N SER A 12 -3.51 -6.83 -15.51
CA SER A 12 -4.32 -7.35 -16.61
C SER A 12 -5.73 -6.76 -16.58
N ASP A 13 -6.43 -6.79 -17.71
CA ASP A 13 -7.80 -6.28 -17.86
C ASP A 13 -8.86 -6.97 -16.98
N LYS A 14 -8.54 -8.13 -16.42
CA LYS A 14 -9.43 -8.88 -15.52
C LYS A 14 -8.64 -9.34 -14.31
N GLN A 15 -8.71 -8.56 -13.24
CA GLN A 15 -8.17 -8.95 -11.96
C GLN A 15 -9.27 -9.33 -10.99
N ASP A 16 -9.09 -10.49 -10.40
CA ASP A 16 -9.82 -10.92 -9.23
C ASP A 16 -9.49 -9.98 -8.06
N TYR A 17 -10.53 -9.53 -7.36
CA TYR A 17 -10.41 -8.64 -6.22
C TYR A 17 -11.48 -8.91 -5.17
N TRP A 18 -11.19 -8.45 -3.96
CA TRP A 18 -12.12 -8.31 -2.87
C TRP A 18 -12.54 -6.84 -2.72
N THR A 19 -13.80 -6.58 -2.35
CA THR A 19 -14.27 -5.21 -2.10
C THR A 19 -15.17 -5.11 -0.86
N TYR A 20 -15.02 -4.02 -0.10
CA TYR A 20 -15.75 -3.77 1.14
C TYR A 20 -15.75 -2.28 1.51
N ASN A 21 -16.76 -1.85 2.27
CA ASN A 21 -16.78 -0.53 2.90
C ASN A 21 -15.84 -0.50 4.11
N GLY A 22 -14.98 0.50 4.20
CA GLY A 22 -14.01 0.63 5.27
C GLY A 22 -13.56 2.06 5.48
N SER A 23 -12.40 2.20 6.11
CA SER A 23 -11.85 3.47 6.54
C SER A 23 -10.52 3.80 5.87
N LEU A 24 -10.08 5.03 6.06
CA LEU A 24 -8.66 5.37 5.95
C LEU A 24 -7.83 4.51 6.93
N THR A 25 -6.62 4.13 6.52
CA THR A 25 -5.64 3.41 7.37
C THR A 25 -4.71 4.36 8.13
N THR A 26 -4.88 5.66 7.93
CA THR A 26 -4.17 6.73 8.63
C THR A 26 -5.18 7.67 9.29
N PRO A 27 -4.80 8.37 10.38
CA PRO A 27 -5.65 9.40 10.97
C PRO A 27 -6.15 10.40 9.92
N PRO A 28 -7.42 10.84 9.99
CA PRO A 28 -8.39 10.63 11.08
C PRO A 28 -9.16 9.30 11.04
N CYS A 29 -8.78 8.32 10.22
CA CYS A 29 -9.41 7.00 10.16
C CYS A 29 -10.91 7.01 9.78
N CYS A 30 -11.36 8.01 9.01
CA CYS A 30 -12.76 8.13 8.59
C CYS A 30 -13.24 6.93 7.78
N GLU A 31 -14.47 6.46 8.04
CA GLU A 31 -15.16 5.37 7.33
C GLU A 31 -15.79 5.84 6.01
N CYS A 32 -14.95 6.34 5.11
CA CYS A 32 -15.38 6.92 3.83
C CYS A 32 -14.77 6.22 2.59
N VAL A 33 -14.20 5.02 2.76
CA VAL A 33 -13.45 4.32 1.71
C VAL A 33 -14.20 3.07 1.27
N ILE A 34 -14.38 2.91 -0.04
CA ILE A 34 -14.71 1.60 -0.64
C ILE A 34 -13.39 0.98 -1.09
N TRP A 35 -12.96 -0.08 -0.40
CA TRP A 35 -11.71 -0.76 -0.72
C TRP A 35 -11.90 -1.72 -1.90
N THR A 36 -10.90 -1.77 -2.78
CA THR A 36 -10.75 -2.80 -3.80
C THR A 36 -9.35 -3.38 -3.66
N VAL A 37 -9.24 -4.63 -3.22
CA VAL A 37 -7.97 -5.31 -2.95
C VAL A 37 -7.79 -6.43 -3.97
N PHE A 38 -6.85 -6.26 -4.91
CA PHE A 38 -6.55 -7.28 -5.91
C PHE A 38 -5.98 -8.55 -5.26
N CYS A 39 -6.41 -9.71 -5.76
CA CYS A 39 -5.99 -11.02 -5.25
C CYS A 39 -4.56 -11.39 -5.66
N HIS A 40 -4.08 -10.85 -6.79
CA HIS A 40 -2.78 -11.18 -7.35
C HIS A 40 -1.76 -10.10 -6.97
N PRO A 41 -0.75 -10.41 -6.14
CA PRO A 41 0.27 -9.44 -5.77
C PRO A 41 1.23 -9.17 -6.92
N LEU A 42 1.76 -7.95 -6.95
CA LEU A 42 2.88 -7.61 -7.83
C LEU A 42 4.19 -8.09 -7.25
N LYS A 43 5.03 -8.67 -8.10
CA LYS A 43 6.38 -9.08 -7.72
C LYS A 43 7.33 -7.89 -7.84
N VAL A 44 8.15 -7.70 -6.82
CA VAL A 44 9.23 -6.70 -6.78
C VAL A 44 10.54 -7.42 -6.43
N SER A 45 11.67 -6.91 -6.94
CA SER A 45 12.97 -7.51 -6.60
C SER A 45 13.36 -7.20 -5.15
N THR A 46 14.20 -8.04 -4.57
CA THR A 46 14.79 -7.78 -3.24
C THR A 46 15.56 -6.47 -3.22
N SER A 47 16.30 -6.15 -4.29
CA SER A 47 17.04 -4.88 -4.39
C SER A 47 16.11 -3.67 -4.37
N GLN A 48 14.98 -3.71 -5.08
CA GLN A 48 13.98 -2.65 -5.06
C GLN A 48 13.35 -2.49 -3.66
N MET A 49 13.03 -3.60 -3.00
CA MET A 49 12.48 -3.59 -1.64
C MET A 49 13.47 -3.02 -0.62
N ASN A 50 14.76 -3.32 -0.75
CA ASN A 50 15.80 -2.79 0.13
C ASN A 50 15.90 -1.26 0.00
N VAL A 51 15.85 -0.73 -1.22
CA VAL A 51 15.83 0.73 -1.47
C VAL A 51 14.60 1.38 -0.83
N LEU A 52 13.42 0.76 -0.97
CA LEU A 52 12.19 1.28 -0.34
C LEU A 52 12.32 1.34 1.18
N ARG A 53 12.90 0.31 1.80
CA ARG A 53 13.08 0.23 3.26
C ARG A 53 14.20 1.12 3.81
N SER A 54 15.11 1.58 2.94
CA SER A 54 16.15 2.54 3.34
C SER A 54 15.70 3.99 3.27
N LEU A 55 14.48 4.27 2.81
CA LEU A 55 13.95 5.64 2.74
C LEU A 55 13.87 6.27 4.14
N LEU A 56 14.14 7.56 4.19
CA LEU A 56 14.16 8.34 5.42
C LEU A 56 12.83 9.08 5.56
N SER A 57 12.38 9.24 6.80
CA SER A 57 11.15 9.98 7.10
C SER A 57 11.30 11.48 6.88
N MET A 58 12.53 12.02 6.91
CA MET A 58 12.85 13.45 6.77
C MET A 58 14.13 13.67 5.93
N PRO A 59 14.38 14.90 5.41
CA PRO A 59 15.59 15.22 4.66
C PRO A 59 16.88 15.09 5.49
N ILE A 60 17.99 14.73 4.84
CA ILE A 60 19.30 14.47 5.48
C ILE A 60 19.79 15.64 6.34
N GLU A 61 19.54 16.87 5.92
CA GLU A 61 19.96 18.09 6.62
C GLU A 61 19.26 18.29 7.98
N ARG A 62 18.16 17.59 8.23
CA ARG A 62 17.39 17.63 9.48
C ARG A 62 17.54 16.35 10.31
N ILE A 63 18.44 15.45 9.90
CA ILE A 63 18.67 14.18 10.58
C ILE A 63 19.55 14.42 11.81
N ASP A 64 18.99 14.17 12.99
CA ASP A 64 19.77 13.81 14.18
C ASP A 64 19.96 12.29 14.27
N SER A 65 20.78 11.85 15.23
CA SER A 65 21.10 10.44 15.49
C SER A 65 19.92 9.53 15.86
N SER A 66 18.71 10.08 16.02
CA SER A 66 17.50 9.34 16.44
C SER A 66 16.51 9.09 15.31
N HIS A 67 16.73 9.58 14.09
CA HIS A 67 15.73 9.51 13.03
C HIS A 67 15.65 8.11 12.37
N PRO A 68 14.55 7.37 12.54
CA PRO A 68 14.43 6.02 12.01
C PRO A 68 14.10 6.04 10.51
N GLN A 69 14.59 5.02 9.81
CA GLN A 69 14.11 4.67 8.48
C GLN A 69 12.58 4.61 8.47
N LEU A 70 11.94 4.98 7.36
CA LEU A 70 10.48 4.92 7.19
C LEU A 70 10.04 3.46 6.99
N VAL A 71 10.11 2.68 8.07
CA VAL A 71 9.75 1.27 8.12
C VAL A 71 8.49 1.04 8.94
N ASN A 72 7.85 -0.11 8.75
CA ASN A 72 6.65 -0.54 9.49
C ASN A 72 5.51 0.50 9.47
N ASN A 73 5.43 1.27 8.39
CA ASN A 73 4.45 2.32 8.14
C ASN A 73 3.11 1.73 7.64
N PHE A 74 2.58 0.75 8.37
CA PHE A 74 1.30 0.12 8.07
C PHE A 74 0.44 0.06 9.34
N ARG A 75 -0.88 0.08 9.15
CA ARG A 75 -1.84 -0.12 10.25
C ARG A 75 -2.05 -1.61 10.48
N PRO A 76 -2.05 -2.10 11.73
CA PRO A 76 -2.43 -3.49 12.04
C PRO A 76 -3.84 -3.82 11.54
N THR A 77 -4.09 -5.10 11.27
CA THR A 77 -5.42 -5.57 10.88
C THR A 77 -6.45 -5.19 11.94
N GLN A 78 -7.66 -4.86 11.49
CA GLN A 78 -8.79 -4.52 12.35
C GLN A 78 -9.83 -5.61 12.23
N SER A 79 -10.66 -5.76 13.27
CA SER A 79 -11.77 -6.71 13.25
C SER A 79 -12.74 -6.44 12.09
N LEU A 80 -13.38 -7.51 11.59
CA LEU A 80 -14.30 -7.39 10.46
C LEU A 80 -15.60 -6.68 10.88
N ASN A 81 -16.00 -6.80 12.15
CA ASN A 81 -17.21 -6.16 12.71
C ASN A 81 -18.47 -6.43 11.89
N GLY A 82 -18.64 -7.66 11.40
CA GLY A 82 -19.82 -8.06 10.62
C GLY A 82 -19.90 -7.46 9.21
N ARG A 83 -18.89 -6.71 8.75
CA ARG A 83 -18.86 -6.16 7.39
C ARG A 83 -18.82 -7.28 6.36
N ILE A 84 -19.59 -7.11 5.28
CA ILE A 84 -19.61 -8.03 4.15
C ILE A 84 -18.43 -7.69 3.23
N VAL A 85 -17.58 -8.68 2.97
CA VAL A 85 -16.55 -8.61 1.93
C VAL A 85 -17.07 -9.34 0.70
N ARG A 86 -17.12 -8.63 -0.43
CA ARG A 86 -17.52 -9.18 -1.73
C ARG A 86 -16.28 -9.56 -2.54
N ARG A 87 -16.44 -10.47 -3.49
CA ARG A 87 -15.40 -10.90 -4.43
C ARG A 87 -15.88 -10.73 -5.87
N SER A 88 -14.97 -10.42 -6.80
CA SER A 88 -15.28 -10.29 -8.23
C SER A 88 -15.24 -11.59 -9.01
N PHE A 89 -14.77 -12.67 -8.39
CA PHE A 89 -14.52 -13.97 -8.98
C PHE A 89 -15.44 -15.05 -8.39
N ARG A 90 -15.66 -16.12 -9.16
CA ARG A 90 -16.50 -17.27 -8.77
C ARG A 90 -15.72 -18.33 -8.03
#